data_AF-A0A7K3XK76-F1
#
_entry.id   AF-A0A7K3XK76-F1
#
_cell.length_a   1.000
_cell.length_b   1.000
_cell.length_c   1.000
_cell.angle_alpha   90.00
_cell.angle_beta   90.00
_cell.angle_gamma   90.00
#
_symmetry.space_group_name_H-M   'P 1'
#
loop_
_entity.id
_entity.type
_entity.pdbx_description
1 polymer ?
#
loop_
_entity_poly.entity_id
_entity_poly.type
_entity_poly.pdbx_seq_one_letter_code
_entity_poly.pdbx_strand_id
1 'polypeptide(L)' 'MTTKAIVIPAVLLIVTIGNYFRMFSDDTIRTVEFLSIWAIGALSGVLILQIAKAIKERKK' A
#
# COMPACT_ATOMS: atom_id res chain seq x y z
N MET A 1 8.14 16.77 6.60
CA MET A 1 7.31 15.54 6.77
C MET A 1 7.45 14.91 8.15
N THR A 2 6.36 14.50 8.81
CA THR A 2 6.46 13.60 9.96
C THR A 2 6.73 12.19 9.46
N THR A 3 7.68 11.48 10.06
CA THR A 3 8.04 10.09 9.71
C THR A 3 6.82 9.16 9.70
N LYS A 4 5.82 9.50 10.52
CA LYS A 4 4.52 8.82 10.61
C LYS A 4 3.76 8.78 9.28
N ALA A 5 3.88 9.83 8.45
CA ALA A 5 3.16 9.90 7.19
C ALA A 5 3.53 8.73 6.25
N ILE A 6 4.81 8.35 6.18
CA ILE A 6 5.30 7.23 5.35
C ILE A 6 5.11 5.89 6.06
N VAL A 7 5.41 5.85 7.37
CA VAL A 7 5.43 4.58 8.12
C VAL A 7 4.04 3.95 8.20
N ILE A 8 2.99 4.75 8.43
CA ILE A 8 1.62 4.25 8.54
C ILE A 8 1.15 3.54 7.25
N PRO A 9 1.17 4.17 6.06
CA PRO A 9 0.75 3.51 4.83
C PRO A 9 1.68 2.37 4.44
N ALA A 10 2.97 2.40 4.81
CA ALA A 10 3.89 1.28 4.58
C ALA A 10 3.49 0.03 5.37
N VAL A 11 3.20 0.19 6.67
CA VAL A 11 2.73 -0.91 7.52
C VAL A 11 1.38 -1.44 7.03
N LEU A 12 0.44 -0.54 6.71
CA LEU A 12 -0.86 -0.92 6.14
C LEU A 12 -0.69 -1.70 4.84
N LEU A 13 0.17 -1.24 3.93
CA LEU A 13 0.44 -1.92 2.65
C LEU A 13 0.93 -3.35 2.89
N ILE A 14 1.90 -3.54 3.80
CA ILE A 14 2.45 -4.86 4.13
C ILE A 14 1.34 -5.79 4.66
N VAL A 15 0.50 -5.28 5.56
CA VAL A 15 -0.62 -6.05 6.13
C VAL A 15 -1.63 -6.44 5.05
N THR A 16 -1.98 -5.52 4.14
CA THR A 16 -2.92 -5.81 3.05
C THR A 16 -2.35 -6.84 2.07
N ILE A 17 -1.07 -6.74 1.72
CA ILE A 17 -0.37 -7.71 0.87
C ILE A 17 -0.37 -9.09 1.54
N GLY A 18 0.02 -9.18 2.81
CA GLY A 18 0.04 -10.45 3.55
C GLY A 18 -1.35 -11.09 3.65
N ASN A 19 -2.40 -10.29 3.84
CA ASN A 19 -3.77 -10.77 3.85
C ASN A 19 -4.22 -11.29 2.48
N TYR A 20 -3.87 -10.59 1.40
CA TYR A 20 -4.15 -11.03 0.04
C TYR A 20 -3.47 -12.37 -0.29
N PHE A 21 -2.19 -12.53 0.05
CA PHE A 21 -1.46 -13.80 -0.15
C PHE A 21 -2.09 -14.98 0.59
N ARG A 22 -2.68 -14.74 1.77
CA ARG A 22 -3.39 -15.79 2.52
C ARG A 22 -4.72 -16.18 1.87
N MET A 23 -5.40 -15.25 1.21
CA MET A 23 -6.69 -15.49 0.54
C MET A 23 -6.53 -16.10 -0.84
N PHE A 24 -5.33 -16.02 -1.44
CA PHE A 24 -5.03 -16.53 -2.76
C PHE A 24 -5.01 -18.07 -2.76
N SER A 25 -6.19 -18.69 -2.80
CA SER A 25 -6.34 -20.15 -2.71
C SER A 25 -7.39 -20.74 -3.65
N ASP A 26 -8.25 -19.90 -4.26
CA ASP A 26 -9.29 -20.35 -5.19
C ASP A 26 -9.11 -19.74 -6.59
N ASP A 27 -9.45 -20.50 -7.62
CA ASP A 27 -9.29 -20.13 -9.05
C ASP A 27 -10.21 -18.97 -9.48
N THR A 28 -11.12 -18.54 -8.60
CA THR A 28 -12.09 -17.46 -8.84
C THR A 28 -11.80 -16.28 -7.92
N ILE A 29 -11.52 -15.11 -8.51
CA ILE A 29 -11.31 -13.90 -7.73
C ILE A 29 -12.60 -13.49 -7.03
N ARG A 30 -12.61 -13.59 -5.71
CA ARG A 30 -13.72 -13.15 -4.88
C ARG A 30 -13.73 -11.63 -4.78
N THR A 31 -14.89 -11.02 -4.52
CA THR A 31 -15.00 -9.56 -4.34
C THR A 31 -14.03 -9.01 -3.29
N VAL A 32 -13.72 -9.80 -2.24
CA VAL A 32 -12.76 -9.44 -1.18
C VAL A 32 -11.31 -9.42 -1.67
N GLU A 33 -10.94 -10.29 -2.60
CA GLU A 33 -9.61 -10.31 -3.22
C GLU A 33 -9.46 -9.14 -4.19
N PHE A 34 -10.49 -8.86 -4.98
CA PHE A 34 -10.51 -7.67 -5.84
C PHE A 34 -10.36 -6.38 -5.04
N LEU A 35 -11.08 -6.24 -3.92
CA LEU A 35 -10.95 -5.09 -3.02
C LEU A 35 -9.54 -5.01 -2.42
N SER A 36 -8.93 -6.16 -2.09
CA SER A 36 -7.56 -6.21 -1.56
C SER A 36 -6.54 -5.75 -2.60
N ILE A 37 -6.64 -6.21 -3.85
CA ILE A 37 -5.79 -5.76 -4.97
C ILE A 37 -5.94 -4.25 -5.19
N TRP A 38 -7.18 -3.75 -5.18
CA TRP A 38 -7.45 -2.32 -5.31
C TRP A 38 -6.81 -1.51 -4.17
N ALA A 39 -6.96 -1.97 -2.93
CA ALA A 39 -6.38 -1.32 -1.75
C ALA A 39 -4.84 -1.33 -1.80
N ILE A 40 -4.21 -2.42 -2.26
CA ILE A 40 -2.76 -2.50 -2.48
C ILE A 40 -2.32 -1.43 -3.48
N GLY A 41 -3.02 -1.30 -4.61
CA GLY A 41 -2.72 -0.27 -5.62
C GLY A 41 -2.84 1.16 -5.06
N ALA A 42 -3.94 1.44 -4.35
CA ALA A 42 -4.16 2.76 -3.75
C ALA A 42 -3.09 3.12 -2.70
N LEU A 43 -2.78 2.20 -1.78
CA LEU A 43 -1.76 2.40 -0.75
C LEU A 43 -0.36 2.57 -1.35
N SER A 44 -0.04 1.80 -2.39
CA SER A 44 1.22 1.94 -3.13
C SER A 44 1.36 3.32 -3.77
N GLY A 45 0.30 3.82 -4.42
CA GLY A 45 0.28 5.16 -5.01
C GLY A 45 0.49 6.25 -3.96
N VAL A 46 -0.19 6.15 -2.81
CA VAL A 46 -0.01 7.09 -1.69
C VAL A 46 1.44 7.08 -1.20
N LEU A 47 2.05 5.91 -1.01
CA LEU A 47 3.45 5.78 -0.58
C LEU A 47 4.42 6.42 -1.57
N ILE A 48 4.24 6.17 -2.87
CA ILE A 48 5.10 6.75 -3.92
C ILE A 48 5.03 8.28 -3.87
N LEU A 49 3.83 8.86 -3.78
CA LEU A 49 3.66 10.31 -3.68
C LEU A 49 4.34 10.89 -2.45
N GLN A 50 4.25 10.21 -1.31
CA GLN A 50 4.90 10.66 -0.09
C GLN A 50 6.42 10.57 -0.15
N ILE A 51 6.97 9.50 -0.73
CA ILE A 51 8.41 9.35 -0.95
C ILE A 51 8.91 10.42 -1.93
N ALA A 52 8.21 10.64 -3.05
CA ALA A 52 8.55 11.68 -4.02
C ALA A 52 8.54 13.08 -3.38
N LYS A 53 7.56 13.36 -2.52
CA LYS A 53 7.51 14.61 -1.76
C LYS A 53 8.66 14.73 -0.77
N ALA A 54 9.00 13.66 -0.04
CA ALA A 54 10.13 13.64 0.90
C ALA A 54 11.47 13.90 0.20
N ILE A 55 11.69 13.30 -0.98
CA ILE A 55 12.88 13.51 -1.81
C ILE A 55 12.93 14.95 -2.29
N LYS A 56 11.80 15.51 -2.75
CA LYS A 56 11.71 16.90 -3.19
C LYS A 56 11.96 17.90 -2.05
N GLU A 57 11.45 17.64 -0.85
CA GLU A 57 11.70 18.44 0.35
C GLU A 57 13.17 18.38 0.79
N ARG A 58 13.86 17.25 0.63
CA ARG A 58 15.30 17.14 0.93
C ARG A 58 16.22 17.82 -0.07
N LYS A 59 15.77 17.98 -1.32
CA LYS A 59 16.57 18.61 -2.40
C LYS A 59 16.45 20.14 -2.41
N LYS A 60 15.49 20.68 -1.66
CA LYS A 60 15.27 22.12 -1.50
C LYS A 60 15.95 22.61 -0.22
#